data_AF-A0A9P6QPS2-F1
#
_entry.id   AF-A0A9P6QPS2-F1
#
_cell.length_a   1.000
_cell.length_b   1.000
_cell.length_c   1.000
_cell.angle_alpha   90.00
_cell.angle_beta   90.00
_cell.angle_gamma   90.00
#
_symmetry.space_group_name_H-M   'P 1'
#
loop_
_entity.id
_entity.type
_entity.pdbx_description
1 polymer ?
#
loop_
_entity_poly.entity_id
_entity_poly.type
_entity_poly.pdbx_seq_one_letter_code
_entity_poly.pdbx_strand_id
1 'polypeptide(L)'
;MIPLGVCYYILGGFFLVSSRELKRLDSAARSPLYAHFGETLAGLVTIRAFNDTERLAVQATTLLDRSQTTGYLTNMTNRWLQIMIDQLSTLTLGFVCLMAVIQRGEANSAGYFGIILSHIGILTGIMSRVLTTSCQIQTSIVSIER
;
A
#
# COMPACT_ATOMS: atom_id res chain seq x y z
N MET A 1 -1.26 -1.98 -26.11
CA MET A 1 -1.83 -0.94 -25.20
C MET A 1 -3.14 -1.40 -24.55
N ILE A 2 -4.14 -1.87 -25.31
CA ILE A 2 -5.40 -2.41 -24.77
C ILE A 2 -5.22 -3.52 -23.71
N PRO A 3 -4.42 -4.58 -23.93
CA PRO A 3 -4.27 -5.65 -22.92
C PRO A 3 -3.56 -5.15 -21.65
N LEU A 4 -2.66 -4.18 -21.79
CA LEU A 4 -1.98 -3.55 -20.65
C LEU A 4 -2.98 -2.74 -19.81
N GLY A 5 -3.80 -1.91 -20.45
CA GLY A 5 -4.81 -1.10 -19.80
C GLY A 5 -5.84 -1.95 -19.05
N VAL A 6 -6.28 -3.06 -19.65
CA VAL A 6 -7.19 -4.02 -18.99
C VAL A 6 -6.52 -4.67 -17.78
N CYS A 7 -5.26 -5.08 -17.89
CA CYS A 7 -4.53 -5.68 -16.77
C CYS A 7 -4.37 -4.67 -15.60
N TYR A 8 -4.01 -3.41 -15.91
CA TYR A 8 -3.96 -2.34 -14.92
C TYR A 8 -5.33 -2.04 -14.29
N TYR A 9 -6.40 -2.09 -15.06
CA TYR A 9 -7.76 -1.86 -14.54
C TYR A 9 -8.20 -2.96 -13.59
N ILE A 10 -7.93 -4.23 -13.92
CA ILE A 10 -8.23 -5.38 -13.05
C ILE A 10 -7.38 -5.33 -11.77
N LEU A 11 -6.08 -5.02 -11.88
CA LEU A 11 -5.22 -4.81 -10.71
C LEU A 11 -5.70 -3.64 -9.84
N GLY A 12 -6.13 -2.54 -10.46
CA GLY A 12 -6.72 -1.39 -9.78
C GLY A 12 -8.01 -1.75 -9.02
N GLY A 13 -8.85 -2.61 -9.59
CA GLY A 13 -10.04 -3.13 -8.95
C GLY A 13 -9.71 -4.00 -7.73
N PHE A 14 -8.76 -4.94 -7.86
CA PHE A 14 -8.26 -5.73 -6.73
C PHE A 14 -7.63 -4.85 -5.64
N PHE A 15 -6.91 -3.81 -6.03
CA PHE A 15 -6.31 -2.84 -5.11
C PHE A 15 -7.36 -2.09 -4.28
N LEU A 16 -8.43 -1.62 -4.92
CA LEU A 16 -9.53 -0.93 -4.23
C LEU A 16 -10.21 -1.81 -3.19
N VAL A 17 -10.39 -3.09 -3.49
CA VAL A 17 -11.01 -4.06 -2.56
C VAL A 17 -10.06 -4.37 -1.40
N SER A 18 -8.80 -4.72 -1.67
CA SER A 18 -7.81 -5.01 -0.61
C SER A 18 -7.55 -3.82 0.31
N SER A 19 -7.41 -2.61 -0.23
CA SER A 19 -7.21 -1.40 0.58
C SER A 19 -8.40 -1.07 1.48
N ARG A 20 -9.63 -1.34 1.02
CA ARG A 20 -10.85 -1.16 1.83
C ARG A 20 -10.90 -2.12 3.02
N GLU A 21 -10.61 -3.39 2.80
CA GLU A 21 -10.60 -4.39 3.88
C GLU A 21 -9.51 -4.11 4.92
N LEU A 22 -8.32 -3.70 4.46
CA LEU A 22 -7.25 -3.27 5.35
C LEU A 22 -7.62 -2.04 6.18
N LYS A 23 -8.24 -1.03 5.55
CA LYS A 23 -8.70 0.18 6.26
C LYS A 23 -9.73 -0.15 7.34
N ARG A 24 -10.61 -1.13 7.09
CA ARG A 24 -11.59 -1.61 8.08
C ARG A 24 -10.90 -2.24 9.28
N LEU A 25 -9.88 -3.07 9.04
CA LEU A 25 -9.07 -3.70 10.10
C LEU A 25 -8.30 -2.66 10.93
N ASP A 26 -7.64 -1.68 10.31
CA ASP A 26 -6.89 -0.62 11.02
C ASP A 26 -7.83 0.25 11.88
N SER A 27 -9.00 0.62 11.35
CA SER A 27 -10.00 1.37 12.12
C SER A 27 -10.53 0.58 13.32
N ALA A 28 -10.85 -0.71 13.12
CA ALA A 28 -11.33 -1.60 14.19
C ALA A 28 -10.28 -1.83 15.29
N ALA A 29 -8.99 -1.84 14.95
CA ALA A 29 -7.91 -2.03 15.92
C ALA A 29 -7.61 -0.77 16.74
N ARG A 30 -7.78 0.45 16.18
CA ARG A 30 -7.43 1.70 16.87
C ARG A 30 -8.56 2.30 17.72
N SER A 31 -9.83 2.01 17.40
CA SER A 31 -10.97 2.45 18.21
C SER A 31 -10.89 2.03 19.70
N PRO A 32 -10.63 0.75 20.04
CA PRO A 32 -10.55 0.32 21.44
C PRO A 32 -9.33 0.89 22.16
N LEU A 33 -8.22 1.16 21.46
CA LEU A 33 -7.04 1.80 22.04
C LEU A 33 -7.37 3.21 22.53
N TYR A 34 -8.05 4.02 21.72
CA TYR A 34 -8.45 5.38 22.13
C TYR A 34 -9.50 5.40 23.22
N ALA A 35 -10.46 4.47 23.19
CA ALA A 35 -11.43 4.32 24.26
C ALA A 35 -10.74 4.00 25.60
N HIS A 36 -9.77 3.09 25.59
CA HIS A 36 -9.04 2.71 26.79
C HIS A 36 -8.12 3.82 27.33
N PHE A 37 -7.48 4.60 26.44
CA PHE A 37 -6.76 5.81 26.84
C PHE A 37 -7.69 6.87 27.46
N GLY A 38 -8.89 7.05 26.90
CA GLY A 38 -9.90 7.96 27.42
C GLY A 38 -10.37 7.57 28.82
N GLU A 39 -10.67 6.29 29.04
CA GLU A 39 -11.03 5.74 30.36
C GLU A 39 -9.89 5.90 31.38
N THR A 40 -8.63 5.68 30.95
CA THR A 40 -7.47 5.81 31.83
C THR A 40 -7.23 7.27 32.24
N LEU A 41 -7.41 8.22 31.32
CA LEU A 41 -7.32 9.65 31.60
C LEU A 41 -8.44 10.14 32.52
N ALA A 42 -9.68 9.68 32.29
CA ALA A 42 -10.83 10.03 33.12
C ALA A 42 -10.77 9.39 34.52
N GLY A 43 -10.22 8.18 34.63
CA GLY A 43 -10.11 7.41 35.88
C GLY A 43 -8.79 7.56 36.64
N LEU A 44 -7.89 8.45 36.21
CA LEU A 44 -6.50 8.52 36.69
C LEU A 44 -6.40 8.70 38.22
N VAL A 45 -7.29 9.49 38.81
CA VAL A 45 -7.36 9.72 40.27
C VAL A 45 -7.74 8.44 41.02
N THR A 46 -8.73 7.69 40.51
CA THR A 46 -9.18 6.42 41.09
C THR A 46 -8.12 5.34 40.96
N ILE A 47 -7.43 5.26 39.82
CA ILE A 47 -6.36 4.28 39.58
C ILE A 47 -5.19 4.49 40.54
N ARG A 48 -4.80 5.76 40.76
CA ARG A 48 -3.77 6.11 41.74
C ARG A 48 -4.21 5.84 43.18
N ALA A 49 -5.49 6.03 43.50
CA ALA A 49 -6.03 5.72 44.82
C ALA A 49 -6.03 4.22 45.15
N PHE A 50 -6.23 3.35 44.15
CA PHE A 50 -6.21 1.89 44.29
C PHE A 50 -4.85 1.25 44.01
N ASN A 51 -3.86 2.02 43.55
CA ASN A 51 -2.51 1.57 43.18
C ASN A 51 -2.47 0.40 42.16
N ASP A 52 -3.50 0.28 41.31
CA ASP A 52 -3.67 -0.82 40.35
C ASP A 52 -3.15 -0.45 38.93
N THR A 53 -2.01 0.23 38.90
CA THR A 53 -1.40 0.77 37.68
C THR A 53 -0.81 -0.34 36.79
N GLU A 54 -0.35 -1.44 37.38
CA GLU A 54 0.30 -2.54 36.66
C GLU A 54 -0.69 -3.30 35.76
N ARG A 55 -1.92 -3.55 36.24
CA ARG A 55 -2.97 -4.23 35.47
C ARG A 55 -3.39 -3.42 34.24
N LEU A 56 -3.49 -2.10 34.39
CA LEU A 56 -3.78 -1.17 33.30
C LEU A 56 -2.60 -1.03 32.32
N ALA A 57 -1.36 -1.09 32.80
CA ALA A 57 -0.18 -1.09 31.94
C ALA A 57 -0.13 -2.34 31.04
N VAL A 58 -0.47 -3.51 31.58
CA VAL A 58 -0.57 -4.76 30.80
C VAL A 58 -1.70 -4.70 29.77
N GLN A 59 -2.86 -4.14 30.12
CA GLN A 59 -3.95 -3.94 29.15
C GLN A 59 -3.56 -2.94 28.06
N ALA A 60 -2.99 -1.79 28.43
CA ALA A 60 -2.55 -0.78 27.48
C ALA A 60 -1.52 -1.32 26.48
N THR A 61 -0.50 -2.04 26.96
CA THR A 61 0.52 -2.67 26.10
C THR A 61 -0.08 -3.69 25.13
N THR A 62 -1.03 -4.53 25.60
CA THR A 62 -1.73 -5.50 24.74
C THR A 62 -2.55 -4.82 23.63
N LEU A 63 -3.25 -3.72 23.94
CA LEU A 63 -3.97 -2.95 22.92
C LEU A 63 -3.01 -2.22 21.96
N LEU A 64 -1.87 -1.74 22.47
CA LEU A 64 -0.84 -1.06 21.68
C LEU A 64 -0.21 -2.03 20.68
N ASP A 65 0.13 -3.24 21.10
CA ASP A 65 0.64 -4.32 20.25
C ASP A 65 -0.36 -4.71 19.15
N ARG A 66 -1.66 -4.79 19.47
CA ARG A 66 -2.70 -5.02 18.45
C ARG A 66 -2.76 -3.89 17.41
N SER A 67 -2.66 -2.64 17.85
CA SER A 67 -2.64 -1.48 16.94
C SER A 67 -1.39 -1.47 16.05
N GLN A 68 -0.22 -1.78 16.63
CA GLN A 68 1.06 -1.85 15.92
C GLN A 68 1.07 -2.98 14.90
N THR A 69 0.58 -4.16 15.28
CA THR A 69 0.46 -5.31 14.38
C THR A 69 -0.43 -4.97 13.17
N THR A 70 -1.52 -4.25 13.39
CA THR A 70 -2.43 -3.85 12.31
C THR A 70 -1.81 -2.78 11.40
N GLY A 71 -1.06 -1.84 11.97
CA GLY A 71 -0.26 -0.88 11.20
C GLY A 71 0.84 -1.55 10.36
N TYR A 72 1.51 -2.54 10.92
CA TYR A 72 2.51 -3.33 10.21
C TYR A 72 1.90 -4.14 9.06
N LEU A 73 0.74 -4.77 9.29
CA LEU A 73 -0.01 -5.49 8.26
C LEU A 73 -0.43 -4.56 7.10
N THR A 74 -0.79 -3.33 7.42
CA THR A 74 -1.12 -2.30 6.44
C THR A 74 0.09 -1.94 5.57
N ASN A 75 1.24 -1.70 6.18
CA ASN A 75 2.48 -1.44 5.48
C ASN A 75 2.95 -2.62 4.62
N MET A 76 2.79 -3.85 5.12
CA MET A 76 3.15 -5.06 4.38
C MET A 76 2.30 -5.26 3.14
N THR A 77 1.00 -4.99 3.22
CA THR A 77 0.10 -5.09 2.05
C THR A 77 0.40 -4.02 1.02
N ASN A 78 0.70 -2.79 1.44
CA ASN A 78 1.14 -1.72 0.54
C ASN A 78 2.42 -2.10 -0.22
N ARG A 79 3.40 -2.69 0.49
CA ARG A 79 4.64 -3.19 -0.13
C ARG A 79 4.40 -4.38 -1.05
N TRP A 80 3.59 -5.34 -0.65
CA TRP A 80 3.25 -6.50 -1.47
C TRP A 80 2.61 -6.09 -2.80
N LEU A 81 1.68 -5.13 -2.76
CA LEU A 81 1.08 -4.57 -3.96
C LEU A 81 2.11 -3.87 -4.85
N GLN A 82 2.99 -3.06 -4.25
CA GLN A 82 4.03 -2.36 -5.00
C GLN A 82 4.92 -3.36 -5.76
N ILE A 83 5.27 -4.48 -5.11
CA ILE A 83 6.03 -5.57 -5.74
C ILE A 83 5.24 -6.18 -6.91
N MET A 84 3.93 -6.45 -6.75
CA MET A 84 3.12 -7.04 -7.83
C MET A 84 3.04 -6.14 -9.07
N ILE A 85 2.96 -4.82 -8.90
CA ILE A 85 2.93 -3.85 -10.02
C ILE A 85 4.29 -3.72 -10.69
N ASP A 86 5.36 -3.75 -9.90
CA ASP A 86 6.72 -3.74 -10.42
C ASP A 86 7.04 -5.01 -11.24
N GLN A 87 6.56 -6.16 -10.77
CA GLN A 87 6.65 -7.44 -11.51
C GLN A 87 5.90 -7.39 -12.84
N LEU A 88 4.65 -6.91 -12.86
CA LEU A 88 3.87 -6.78 -14.10
C LEU A 88 4.55 -5.85 -15.11
N SER A 89 5.14 -4.77 -14.61
CA SER A 89 5.86 -3.79 -15.42
C SER A 89 7.14 -4.37 -16.02
N THR A 90 7.90 -5.10 -15.21
CA THR A 90 9.14 -5.76 -15.66
C THR A 90 8.85 -6.84 -16.69
N LEU A 91 7.78 -7.62 -16.52
CA LEU A 91 7.31 -8.60 -17.51
C LEU A 91 6.93 -7.93 -18.84
N THR A 92 6.25 -6.79 -18.78
CA THR A 92 5.89 -6.02 -19.98
C THR A 92 7.14 -5.53 -20.73
N LEU A 93 8.12 -4.98 -20.02
CA LEU A 93 9.40 -4.55 -20.60
C LEU A 93 10.15 -5.73 -21.22
N GLY A 94 10.20 -6.87 -20.54
CA GLY A 94 10.81 -8.10 -21.06
C GLY A 94 10.17 -8.56 -22.38
N PHE A 95 8.84 -8.52 -22.47
CA PHE A 95 8.11 -8.86 -23.70
C PHE A 95 8.44 -7.92 -24.86
N VAL A 96 8.53 -6.61 -24.62
CA VAL A 96 8.90 -5.61 -25.63
C VAL A 96 10.33 -5.82 -26.13
N CYS A 97 11.27 -6.08 -25.22
CA CYS A 97 12.65 -6.40 -25.56
C CYS A 97 12.76 -7.68 -26.41
N LEU A 98 12.02 -8.74 -26.06
CA LEU A 98 12.00 -9.97 -26.85
C LEU A 98 11.46 -9.74 -28.26
N MET A 99 10.38 -8.97 -28.41
CA MET A 99 9.82 -8.62 -29.73
C MET A 99 10.80 -7.81 -30.58
N ALA A 100 11.54 -6.88 -29.97
CA ALA A 100 12.56 -6.10 -30.66
C ALA A 100 13.72 -6.98 -31.19
N VAL A 101 14.13 -8.02 -30.45
CA VAL A 101 15.18 -8.94 -30.90
C VAL A 101 14.71 -9.81 -32.07
N ILE A 102 13.44 -10.26 -32.05
CA ILE A 102 12.87 -11.11 -33.11
C ILE A 102 12.72 -10.34 -34.44
N GLN A 103 12.33 -9.07 -34.40
CA GLN A 103 12.10 -8.24 -35.60
C GLN A 103 13.35 -7.54 -36.16
N ARG A 104 14.53 -7.85 -35.63
CA ARG A 104 15.82 -7.24 -36.02
C ARG A 104 16.19 -7.43 -37.51
N GLY A 105 15.47 -8.28 -38.25
CA GLY A 105 15.66 -8.47 -39.70
C GLY A 105 15.10 -7.37 -40.61
N GLU A 106 14.19 -6.51 -40.12
CA GLU A 106 13.60 -5.43 -40.93
C GLU A 106 14.35 -4.10 -40.70
N ALA A 107 15.14 -3.68 -41.69
CA ALA A 107 16.08 -2.55 -41.63
C ALA A 107 15.46 -1.17 -41.28
N ASN A 108 14.14 -1.02 -41.31
CA ASN A 108 13.43 0.23 -40.99
C ASN A 108 12.78 0.27 -39.60
N SER A 109 12.85 -0.82 -38.82
CA SER A 109 12.07 -0.96 -37.58
C SER A 109 12.86 -0.63 -36.30
N ALA A 110 14.19 -0.72 -36.33
CA ALA A 110 15.05 -0.58 -35.14
C ALA A 110 14.92 0.78 -34.42
N GLY A 111 14.77 1.87 -35.17
CA GLY A 111 14.60 3.22 -34.62
C GLY A 111 13.29 3.40 -33.86
N TYR A 112 12.18 2.90 -34.41
CA TYR A 112 10.86 2.96 -33.76
C TYR A 112 10.82 2.13 -32.47
N PHE A 113 11.45 0.95 -32.47
CA PHE A 113 11.56 0.12 -31.26
C PHE A 113 12.36 0.80 -30.15
N GLY A 114 13.46 1.48 -30.48
CA GLY A 114 14.25 2.24 -29.49
C GLY A 114 13.44 3.37 -28.83
N ILE A 115 12.61 4.06 -29.61
CA ILE A 115 11.72 5.12 -29.10
C ILE A 115 10.64 4.53 -28.19
N ILE A 116 9.98 3.43 -28.63
CA ILE A 116 8.94 2.75 -27.86
C ILE A 116 9.50 2.20 -26.55
N LEU A 117 10.66 1.56 -26.58
CA LEU A 117 11.31 1.00 -25.40
C LEU A 117 11.64 2.10 -24.36
N SER A 118 12.17 3.23 -24.83
CA SER A 118 12.48 4.38 -23.96
C SER A 118 11.21 4.97 -23.32
N HIS A 119 10.12 5.08 -24.08
CA HIS A 119 8.85 5.60 -23.57
C HIS A 119 8.16 4.66 -22.59
N ILE A 120 8.22 3.34 -22.82
CA ILE A 120 7.59 2.37 -21.91
C ILE A 120 8.30 2.36 -20.55
N GLY A 121 9.63 2.41 -20.52
CA GLY A 121 10.39 2.50 -19.27
C GLY A 121 10.01 3.74 -18.44
N ILE A 122 9.90 4.90 -19.09
CA ILE A 122 9.47 6.15 -18.46
C ILE A 122 8.03 6.05 -17.94
N LEU A 123 7.11 5.54 -18.76
CA LEU A 123 5.69 5.39 -18.41
C LEU A 123 5.51 4.48 -17.18
N THR A 124 6.20 3.34 -17.15
CA THR A 124 6.24 2.43 -16.00
C THR A 124 6.72 3.14 -14.73
N GLY A 125 7.81 3.91 -14.84
CA GLY A 125 8.35 4.65 -13.70
C GLY A 125 7.36 5.68 -13.14
N ILE A 126 6.65 6.39 -14.03
CA ILE A 126 5.62 7.36 -13.63
C ILE A 126 4.44 6.65 -12.97
N MET A 127 3.96 5.54 -13.52
CA MET A 127 2.84 4.78 -12.95
C MET A 127 3.16 4.24 -11.55
N SER A 128 4.37 3.72 -11.35
CA SER A 128 4.86 3.30 -10.04
C SER A 128 4.82 4.45 -9.02
N ARG A 129 5.31 5.64 -9.41
CA ARG A 129 5.27 6.84 -8.55
C ARG A 129 3.86 7.33 -8.26
N VAL A 130 2.96 7.31 -9.25
CA VAL A 130 1.55 7.71 -9.07
C VAL A 130 0.87 6.79 -8.06
N LEU A 131 1.13 5.49 -8.13
CA LEU A 131 0.58 4.53 -7.18
C LEU A 131 1.12 4.77 -5.76
N THR A 132 2.44 4.91 -5.59
CA THR A 132 3.02 5.17 -4.27
C THR A 132 2.49 6.48 -3.68
N THR A 133 2.32 7.50 -4.52
CA THR A 133 1.77 8.80 -4.10
C THR A 133 0.29 8.66 -3.73
N SER A 134 -0.49 7.88 -4.48
CA SER A 134 -1.89 7.61 -4.19
C SER A 134 -2.06 6.85 -2.86
N CYS A 135 -1.16 5.91 -2.58
CA CYS A 135 -1.10 5.20 -1.30
C CYS A 135 -0.73 6.14 -0.13
N GLN A 136 0.25 7.03 -0.34
CA GLN A 136 0.60 8.07 0.62
C GLN A 136 -0.59 9.02 0.87
N ILE A 137 -1.28 9.46 -0.18
CA ILE A 137 -2.47 10.32 -0.06
C ILE A 137 -3.58 9.62 0.72
N GLN A 138 -3.86 8.35 0.45
CA GLN A 138 -4.85 7.59 1.22
C GLN A 138 -4.48 7.54 2.71
N THR A 139 -3.20 7.38 3.01
CA THR A 139 -2.70 7.37 4.39
C THR A 139 -2.83 8.76 5.04
N SER A 140 -2.49 9.83 4.31
CA SER A 140 -2.57 11.21 4.79
C SER A 140 -4.00 11.70 4.98
N ILE A 141 -4.92 11.38 4.06
CA ILE A 141 -6.35 11.75 4.18
C ILE A 141 -6.96 11.16 5.46
N VAL A 142 -6.60 9.92 5.79
CA VAL A 142 -7.08 9.25 7.01
C VAL A 142 -6.50 9.90 8.28
N SER A 143 -5.31 10.52 8.19
CA SER A 143 -4.76 11.31 9.30
C SER A 143 -5.45 12.66 9.50
N ILE A 144 -6.13 13.18 8.48
CA ILE A 144 -6.86 14.46 8.51
C ILE A 144 -8.32 14.25 8.94
N GLU A 145 -8.89 13.09 8.62
CA GLU A 145 -10.25 12.71 8.99
C GLU A 145 -10.41 12.38 10.50
N ARG A 146 -9.28 12.27 11.22
CA ARG A 146 -9.20 12.06 12.68
C ARG A 146 -8.85 13.35 13.41
#